data_AF-A0A256YH62-F1
#
_entry.id   AF-A0A256YH62-F1
#
_cell.length_a   1.000
_cell.length_b   1.000
_cell.length_c   1.000
_cell.angle_alpha   90.00
_cell.angle_beta   90.00
_cell.angle_gamma   90.00
#
_symmetry.space_group_name_H-M   'P 1'
#
loop_
_entity.id
_entity.type
_entity.pdbx_description
1 polymer ?
#
loop_
_entity_poly.entity_id
_entity_poly.type
_entity_poly.pdbx_seq_one_letter_code
_entity_poly.pdbx_strand_id
1 'polypeptide(L)'
;MVKYTINVTIDLRLLAMKLRERGKKFIRVHELAYELGVSPKTAGKVLVSLAKLGYVVRWSEGVYMLIEEKPVKYRVVNKDVLKTI
;
A
#
# COMPACT_ATOMS: atom_id res chain seq x y z
N MET A 1 6.67 9.94 35.72
CA MET A 1 5.81 9.83 34.51
C MET A 1 5.99 8.42 33.96
N VAL A 2 4.97 7.56 34.03
CA VAL A 2 5.10 6.15 33.60
C VAL A 2 5.04 6.11 32.07
N LYS A 3 6.06 5.52 31.44
CA LYS A 3 6.17 5.41 29.99
C LYS A 3 5.52 4.09 29.54
N TYR A 4 4.34 4.17 28.95
CA TYR A 4 3.67 3.02 28.36
C TYR A 4 4.14 2.83 26.92
N THR A 5 4.49 1.58 26.57
CA THR A 5 4.89 1.20 25.22
C THR A 5 3.86 0.23 24.67
N ILE A 6 3.33 0.52 23.49
CA ILE A 6 2.38 -0.35 22.78
C ILE A 6 3.08 -0.86 21.53
N ASN A 7 3.11 -2.17 21.35
CA ASN A 7 3.57 -2.80 20.11
C ASN A 7 2.38 -2.97 19.17
N VAL A 8 2.47 -2.38 17.99
CA VAL A 8 1.43 -2.47 16.94
C VAL A 8 2.05 -3.11 15.71
N THR A 9 1.36 -4.11 15.16
CA THR A 9 1.72 -4.76 13.90
C THR A 9 0.76 -4.30 12.82
N ILE A 10 1.30 -3.86 11.68
CA ILE A 10 0.51 -3.37 10.54
C ILE A 10 0.70 -4.32 9.37
N ASP A 11 -0.41 -4.84 8.82
CA ASP A 11 -0.39 -5.53 7.53
C ASP A 11 -0.23 -4.51 6.40
N LEU A 12 0.93 -4.53 5.76
CA LEU A 12 1.28 -3.59 4.70
C LEU A 12 0.50 -3.82 3.41
N ARG A 13 0.09 -5.06 3.12
CA ARG A 13 -0.72 -5.36 1.93
C ARG A 13 -2.13 -4.80 2.12
N LEU A 14 -2.73 -5.04 3.28
CA LEU A 14 -4.05 -4.48 3.60
C LEU A 14 -4.01 -2.96 3.63
N LEU A 15 -2.94 -2.37 4.18
CA LEU A 15 -2.75 -0.92 4.16
C LEU A 15 -2.70 -0.37 2.72
N ALA A 16 -1.93 -1.00 1.82
CA ALA A 16 -1.87 -0.62 0.42
C ALA A 16 -3.24 -0.67 -0.28
N MET A 17 -4.02 -1.73 -0.03
CA MET A 17 -5.37 -1.88 -0.58
C MET A 17 -6.29 -0.75 -0.10
N LYS A 18 -6.31 -0.44 1.20
CA LYS A 18 -7.13 0.66 1.75
C LYS A 18 -6.71 2.02 1.20
N LEU A 19 -5.42 2.24 0.96
CA LEU A 19 -4.93 3.46 0.33
C LEU A 19 -5.41 3.59 -1.12
N ARG A 20 -5.47 2.47 -1.87
CA ARG A 20 -6.05 2.41 -3.22
C ARG A 20 -7.55 2.69 -3.22
N GLU A 21 -8.30 2.03 -2.34
CA GLU A 21 -9.76 2.21 -2.22
C GLU A 21 -10.17 3.66 -1.93
N ARG A 22 -9.32 4.38 -1.18
CA ARG A 22 -9.52 5.82 -0.91
C ARG A 22 -9.22 6.73 -2.11
N GLY A 23 -8.78 6.17 -3.25
CA GLY A 23 -8.43 6.93 -4.45
C GLY A 23 -7.18 7.81 -4.29
N LYS A 24 -6.34 7.57 -3.27
CA LYS A 24 -5.16 8.39 -3.02
C LYS A 24 -4.05 8.06 -3.99
N LYS A 25 -3.81 8.94 -4.97
CA LYS A 25 -2.68 8.78 -5.91
C LYS A 25 -1.32 9.08 -5.27
N PHE A 26 -1.28 10.11 -4.42
CA PHE A 26 -0.07 10.53 -3.71
C PHE A 26 -0.28 10.45 -2.20
N ILE A 27 0.76 10.04 -1.49
CA ILE A 27 0.77 9.86 -0.05
C ILE A 27 1.93 10.66 0.52
N ARG A 28 1.63 11.66 1.34
CA ARG A 28 2.66 12.38 2.10
C ARG A 28 2.95 11.65 3.41
N VAL A 29 4.23 11.62 3.80
CA VAL A 29 4.68 10.99 5.06
C VAL A 29 3.90 11.54 6.26
N HIS A 30 3.69 12.85 6.31
CA HIS A 30 2.98 13.51 7.41
C HIS A 30 1.48 13.15 7.46
N GLU A 31 0.84 12.94 6.31
CA GLU A 31 -0.57 12.51 6.28
C GLU A 31 -0.70 11.08 6.78
N LEU A 32 0.19 10.19 6.35
CA LEU A 32 0.18 8.81 6.83
C LEU A 32 0.51 8.74 8.32
N ALA A 33 1.43 9.58 8.80
CA ALA A 33 1.75 9.70 10.22
C ALA A 33 0.53 10.08 11.05
N TYR A 34 -0.22 11.08 10.59
CA TYR A 34 -1.46 11.51 11.22
C TYR A 34 -2.52 10.40 11.21
N GLU A 35 -2.73 9.73 10.08
CA GLU A 35 -3.72 8.64 9.96
C GLU A 35 -3.40 7.42 10.82
N LEU A 36 -2.13 7.07 10.98
CA LEU A 36 -1.71 5.92 11.77
C LEU A 36 -1.46 6.25 13.25
N GLY A 37 -1.48 7.53 13.63
CA GLY A 37 -1.13 7.97 14.98
C GLY A 37 0.32 7.68 15.35
N VAL A 38 1.24 7.74 14.40
CA VAL A 38 2.68 7.45 14.60
C VAL A 38 3.56 8.64 14.26
N SER A 39 4.82 8.61 14.71
CA SER A 39 5.78 9.65 14.32
C SER A 39 6.01 9.69 12.80
N PRO A 40 6.32 10.86 12.21
CA PRO A 40 6.70 10.97 10.79
C PRO A 40 7.86 10.03 10.40
N LYS A 41 8.81 9.81 11.32
CA LYS A 41 9.91 8.86 11.12
C LYS A 41 9.40 7.42 10.95
N THR A 42 8.44 7.01 11.76
CA THR A 42 7.81 5.68 11.66
C THR A 42 6.98 5.55 10.37
N ALA A 43 6.17 6.55 10.03
CA ALA A 43 5.41 6.57 8.78
C ALA A 43 6.31 6.49 7.55
N GLY A 44 7.46 7.18 7.57
CA GLY A 44 8.47 7.07 6.53
C GLY A 44 9.00 5.64 6.37
N LYS A 45 9.26 4.92 7.47
CA LYS A 45 9.67 3.50 7.43
C LYS A 45 8.57 2.60 6.84
N VAL A 46 7.30 2.87 7.14
CA VAL A 46 6.15 2.16 6.56
C VAL A 46 6.11 2.37 5.05
N LEU A 47 6.23 3.61 4.57
CA LEU A 47 6.23 3.91 3.13
C LEU A 47 7.42 3.31 2.39
N VAL A 48 8.62 3.32 3.00
CA VAL A 48 9.79 2.61 2.44
C VAL A 48 9.52 1.11 2.32
N SER A 49 8.83 0.52 3.31
CA SER A 49 8.50 -0.91 3.29
C SER A 49 7.46 -1.23 2.22
N LEU A 50 6.42 -0.39 2.08
CA LEU A 50 5.45 -0.48 0.98
C LEU A 50 6.13 -0.34 -0.39
N ALA A 51 7.15 0.53 -0.49
CA ALA A 51 7.90 0.71 -1.74
C ALA A 51 8.70 -0.53 -2.11
N LYS A 52 9.37 -1.15 -1.14
CA LYS A 52 10.09 -2.43 -1.33
C LYS A 52 9.16 -3.57 -1.78
N LEU A 53 7.90 -3.53 -1.36
CA LEU A 53 6.88 -4.50 -1.77
C LEU A 53 6.21 -4.17 -3.11
N GLY A 54 6.56 -3.05 -3.75
CA GLY A 54 6.00 -2.66 -5.05
C GLY A 54 4.60 -2.05 -4.99
N TYR A 55 4.12 -1.63 -3.81
CA TYR A 55 2.81 -0.98 -3.68
C TYR A 55 2.88 0.53 -3.94
N VAL A 56 4.02 1.16 -3.68
CA VAL A 56 4.26 2.59 -3.88
C VAL A 56 5.64 2.82 -4.48
N VAL A 57 5.87 4.00 -5.04
CA VAL A 57 7.18 4.47 -5.49
C VAL A 57 7.47 5.84 -4.92
N ARG A 58 8.73 6.12 -4.59
CA ARG A 58 9.11 7.47 -4.13
C ARG A 58 8.96 8.45 -5.29
N TRP A 59 8.18 9.49 -5.08
CA TRP A 59 7.95 10.53 -6.08
C TRP A 59 8.84 11.75 -5.85
N SER A 60 8.89 12.22 -4.61
CA SER A 60 9.75 13.32 -4.18
C SER A 60 10.15 13.14 -2.71
N GLU A 61 10.76 14.16 -2.09
CA GLU A 61 11.03 14.14 -0.66
C GLU A 61 9.72 14.10 0.15
N GLY A 62 9.57 13.06 0.98
CA GLY A 62 8.40 12.91 1.83
C GLY A 62 7.09 12.56 1.10
N VAL A 63 7.12 12.30 -0.21
CA VAL A 63 5.93 11.97 -1.01
C VAL A 63 6.15 10.69 -1.80
N TYR A 64 5.16 9.80 -1.71
CA TYR A 64 5.13 8.53 -2.43
C TYR A 64 3.91 8.49 -3.35
N MET A 65 4.07 7.92 -4.54
CA MET A 65 2.97 7.66 -5.46
C MET A 65 2.53 6.21 -5.33
N LEU A 66 1.22 5.99 -5.25
CA LEU A 66 0.63 4.67 -5.22
C LEU A 66 0.72 4.01 -6.60
N ILE A 67 1.14 2.75 -6.66
CA ILE A 67 1.16 2.00 -7.92
C ILE A 67 -0.23 1.39 -8.12
N GLU A 68 -0.90 1.79 -9.20
CA GLU A 68 -2.12 1.13 -9.65
C GLU A 68 -1.80 -0.30 -10.06
N GLU A 69 -2.57 -1.27 -9.57
CA GLU A 69 -2.52 -2.60 -10.14
C GLU A 69 -3.02 -2.49 -11.58
N LYS A 70 -2.16 -2.86 -12.55
CA LYS A 70 -2.67 -3.15 -13.89
C LYS A 70 -3.78 -4.17 -13.70
N PRO A 71 -5.00 -3.94 -14.24
CA PRO A 71 -6.01 -4.98 -14.20
C PRO A 71 -5.39 -6.21 -14.86
N VAL A 72 -5.19 -7.27 -14.07
CA VAL A 72 -4.88 -8.58 -14.62
C VAL A 72 -6.10 -8.89 -15.48
N LYS A 73 -5.98 -8.73 -16.80
CA LYS A 73 -6.96 -9.26 -17.73
C LYS A 73 -6.93 -10.76 -17.53
N TYR A 74 -7.78 -11.28 -16.66
CA TYR A 74 -8.11 -12.69 -16.69
C TYR A 74 -8.65 -12.92 -18.10
N ARG A 75 -7.85 -13.54 -18.97
CA ARG A 75 -8.42 -14.25 -20.12
C ARG A 75 -9.28 -15.33 -19.47
N VAL A 76 -10.58 -15.12 -19.46
CA VAL A 76 -11.53 -16.23 -19.34
C VAL A 76 -11.26 -17.10 -20.57
N VAL A 77 -10.40 -18.09 -20.42
CA VAL A 77 -10.34 -19.20 -21.36
C VAL A 77 -11.60 -19.98 -21.07
N ASN A 78 -12.64 -19.77 -21.87
CA ASN A 78 -13.86 -20.58 -21.81
C ASN A 78 -13.45 -22.06 -21.82
N LYS A 79 -13.90 -22.81 -20.81
CA LYS A 79 -13.64 -24.25 -20.70
C LYS A 79 -14.37 -25.07 -21.78
N ASP A 80 -15.20 -24.44 -22.60
CA ASP A 80 -16.05 -25.10 -23.60
C ASP A 80 -15.39 -25.37 -24.95
N VAL A 81 -14.12 -24.96 -25.18
CA VAL A 81 -13.44 -25.16 -26.48
C VAL A 81 -12.50 -26.38 -26.50
N LEU A 82 -12.47 -27.21 -25.45
CA LEU A 82 -11.61 -28.40 -25.39
C LEU A 82 -12.37 -29.74 -25.57
N LYS A 83 -13.54 -29.72 -26.21
CA LYS A 83 -14.17 -30.93 -26.73
C LYS A 83 -14.70 -30.66 -28.13
N THR A 84 -13.88 -30.92 -29.14
CA THR A 84 -14.21 -31.43 -30.48
C THR A 84 -13.06 -31.03 -31.42
N ILE A 85 -12.00 -31.83 -31.44
CA ILE A 85 -11.30 -32.25 -32.65
C ILE A 85 -10.80 -33.67 -32.41
#